data_AF-A0A1H4BYJ8-F1
#
_entry.id   AF-A0A1H4BYJ8-F1
#
_cell.length_a   1.000
_cell.length_b   1.000
_cell.length_c   1.000
_cell.angle_alpha   90.00
_cell.angle_beta   90.00
_cell.angle_gamma   90.00
#
_symmetry.space_group_name_H-M   'P 1'
#
loop_
_entity.id
_entity.type
_entity.pdbx_description
1 polymer ?
#
loop_
_entity_poly.entity_id
_entity_poly.type
_entity_poly.pdbx_seq_one_letter_code
_entity_poly.pdbx_strand_id
1 'polypeptide(L)'
;MKKTLIILTALFSFTNCFSQEFKNYELKRLESFQLNMKPNELSNSLSYLNLGTILEKDKERRTKKTLGIVFTSLSALTTAFGFMVISGSKNDQEGVGESIGSMFVAMGAIELGVSIPLFISSNKRKNERDRLIKIYKSTDKLN
;
A
#
# COMPACT_ATOMS: atom_id res chain seq x y z
N MET A 1 -9.03 17.84 -38.21
CA MET A 1 -8.70 18.22 -36.82
C MET A 1 -9.93 18.45 -35.92
N LYS A 2 -10.92 19.29 -36.29
CA LYS A 2 -12.10 19.55 -35.44
C LYS A 2 -12.91 18.28 -35.08
N LYS A 3 -13.12 17.37 -36.04
CA LYS A 3 -13.84 16.10 -35.79
C LYS A 3 -13.09 15.18 -34.82
N THR A 4 -11.77 15.12 -34.92
CA THR A 4 -10.90 14.32 -34.03
C THR A 4 -10.94 14.86 -32.59
N LEU A 5 -10.95 16.19 -32.42
CA LEU A 5 -11.03 16.84 -31.11
C LEU A 5 -12.38 16.54 -30.43
N ILE A 6 -13.49 16.58 -31.17
CA ILE A 6 -14.83 16.28 -30.65
C ILE A 6 -14.92 14.81 -30.21
N ILE A 7 -14.37 13.88 -30.98
CA ILE A 7 -14.33 12.45 -30.62
C ILE A 7 -13.50 12.24 -29.35
N LEU A 8 -12.34 12.91 -29.23
CA LEU A 8 -11.50 12.84 -28.04
C LEU A 8 -12.22 13.39 -26.80
N THR A 9 -12.94 14.50 -26.93
CA THR A 9 -13.69 15.13 -25.83
C THR A 9 -14.90 14.29 -25.44
N ALA A 10 -15.56 13.65 -26.40
CA ALA A 10 -16.65 12.71 -26.14
C ALA A 10 -16.15 11.45 -25.40
N LEU A 11 -15.02 10.88 -25.82
CA LEU A 11 -14.39 9.74 -25.14
C LEU A 11 -14.00 10.05 -23.69
N PHE A 12 -13.53 11.28 -23.40
CA PHE A 12 -13.23 11.73 -22.03
C PHE A 12 -14.47 11.96 -21.15
N SER A 13 -15.65 12.16 -21.75
CA SER A 13 -16.88 12.45 -21.02
C SER A 13 -17.55 11.17 -20.50
N PHE A 14 -17.39 10.05 -21.20
CA PHE A 14 -17.95 8.75 -20.80
C PHE A 14 -17.16 8.03 -19.71
N THR A 15 -15.92 8.43 -19.42
CA THR A 15 -15.10 7.77 -18.37
C THR A 15 -15.50 8.16 -16.95
N ASN A 16 -16.40 9.15 -16.76
CA ASN A 16 -16.76 9.66 -15.43
C ASN A 16 -18.18 9.30 -14.97
N CYS A 17 -18.94 8.51 -15.75
CA CYS A 17 -20.33 8.18 -15.45
C CYS A 17 -20.57 6.73 -14.99
N PHE A 18 -19.58 6.11 -14.32
CA PHE A 18 -19.82 4.87 -13.60
C PHE A 18 -20.27 5.21 -12.18
N SER A 19 -21.57 5.09 -11.91
CA SER A 19 -22.03 4.79 -10.56
C SER A 19 -21.29 3.53 -10.11
N GLN A 20 -20.48 3.65 -9.05
CA GLN A 20 -19.72 2.53 -8.51
C GLN A 20 -20.67 1.53 -7.87
N GLU A 21 -21.10 0.52 -8.63
CA GLU A 21 -21.52 -0.73 -8.00
C GLU A 21 -20.28 -1.38 -7.38
N PHE A 22 -20.33 -1.57 -6.06
CA PHE A 22 -19.27 -2.29 -5.35
C PHE A 22 -19.12 -3.68 -5.94
N LYS A 23 -17.91 -4.02 -6.36
CA LYS A 23 -17.62 -5.38 -6.85
C LYS A 23 -17.71 -6.37 -5.69
N ASN A 24 -18.00 -7.64 -5.98
CA ASN A 24 -18.13 -8.69 -4.95
C ASN A 24 -16.93 -8.80 -4.00
N TYR A 25 -15.70 -8.52 -4.45
CA TYR A 25 -14.53 -8.51 -3.56
C TYR A 25 -14.47 -7.29 -2.63
N GLU A 26 -15.11 -6.18 -3.01
CA GLU A 26 -15.22 -4.95 -2.22
C GLU A 26 -16.29 -5.11 -1.15
N LEU A 27 -17.42 -5.75 -1.50
CA LEU A 27 -18.45 -6.15 -0.54
C LEU A 27 -17.89 -7.12 0.50
N LYS A 28 -17.20 -8.20 0.08
CA LYS A 28 -16.51 -9.11 1.01
C LYS A 28 -15.48 -8.40 1.90
N ARG A 29 -14.84 -7.35 1.40
CA ARG A 29 -13.90 -6.54 2.17
C ARG A 29 -14.63 -5.70 3.21
N LEU A 30 -15.77 -5.12 2.89
CA LEU A 30 -16.62 -4.41 3.86
C LEU A 30 -17.15 -5.36 4.94
N GLU A 31 -17.63 -6.54 4.54
CA GLU A 31 -18.06 -7.62 5.45
C GLU A 31 -16.93 -8.07 6.38
N SER A 32 -15.67 -8.08 5.91
CA SER A 32 -14.52 -8.45 6.74
C SER A 32 -14.29 -7.52 7.95
N PHE A 33 -14.85 -6.31 7.92
CA PHE A 33 -14.84 -5.40 9.05
C PHE A 33 -15.95 -5.72 10.08
N GLN A 34 -16.85 -6.66 9.76
CA GLN A 34 -18.02 -7.05 10.55
C GLN A 34 -18.85 -5.82 10.98
N LEU A 35 -19.05 -4.90 10.03
CA LEU A 35 -19.89 -3.72 10.24
C LEU A 35 -21.30 -4.10 9.78
N ASN A 36 -22.26 -4.17 10.71
CA ASN A 36 -23.67 -4.25 10.34
C ASN A 36 -24.06 -2.87 9.84
N MET A 37 -24.21 -2.69 8.52
CA MET A 37 -24.68 -1.43 7.97
C MET A 37 -26.16 -1.56 7.66
N LYS A 38 -27.02 -0.90 8.44
CA LYS A 38 -28.42 -0.75 8.03
C LYS A 38 -28.47 0.27 6.89
N PRO A 39 -29.32 0.09 5.85
CA PRO A 39 -29.41 1.02 4.71
C PRO A 39 -29.64 2.49 5.13
N ASN A 40 -30.33 2.70 6.24
CA ASN A 40 -30.67 4.01 6.78
C ASN A 40 -29.50 4.70 7.50
N GLU A 41 -28.42 3.98 7.84
CA GLU A 41 -27.24 4.54 8.51
C GLU A 41 -26.19 5.05 7.52
N LEU A 42 -26.22 4.56 6.27
CA LEU A 42 -25.31 5.00 5.21
C LEU A 42 -25.61 6.45 4.76
N SER A 43 -26.83 6.92 4.98
CA SER A 43 -27.23 8.31 4.72
C SER A 43 -26.76 9.28 5.81
N ASN A 44 -26.30 8.77 6.96
CA ASN A 44 -25.77 9.60 8.04
C ASN A 44 -24.30 9.97 7.74
N SER A 45 -24.05 11.27 7.56
CA SER A 45 -22.73 11.80 7.16
C SER A 45 -21.58 11.33 8.06
N LEU A 46 -21.85 11.16 9.37
CA LEU A 46 -20.87 10.71 10.35
C LEU A 46 -20.46 9.24 10.15
N SER A 47 -21.44 8.36 9.89
CA SER A 47 -21.18 6.93 9.64
C SER A 47 -20.42 6.73 8.34
N TYR A 48 -20.75 7.50 7.30
CA TYR A 48 -20.02 7.50 6.03
C TYR A 48 -18.59 8.02 6.17
N LEU A 49 -18.38 9.13 6.90
CA LEU A 49 -17.04 9.69 7.20
C LEU A 49 -16.17 8.70 7.97
N ASN A 50 -16.73 8.03 8.98
CA ASN A 50 -16.02 7.03 9.78
C ASN A 50 -15.61 5.82 8.94
N LEU A 51 -16.51 5.32 8.08
CA LEU A 51 -16.20 4.24 7.16
C LEU A 51 -15.13 4.63 6.14
N GLY A 52 -15.23 5.81 5.54
CA GLY A 52 -14.23 6.34 4.62
C GLY A 52 -12.85 6.39 5.26
N THR A 53 -12.78 6.87 6.51
CA THR A 53 -11.52 6.92 7.28
C THR A 53 -10.97 5.51 7.55
N ILE A 54 -11.82 4.53 7.91
CA ILE A 54 -11.41 3.13 8.11
C ILE A 54 -10.80 2.56 6.82
N LEU A 55 -11.45 2.81 5.68
CA LEU A 55 -10.99 2.34 4.36
C LEU A 55 -9.67 2.99 3.95
N GLU A 56 -9.52 4.29 4.18
CA GLU A 56 -8.29 5.04 3.92
C GLU A 56 -7.12 4.48 4.74
N LYS A 57 -7.31 4.27 6.05
CA LYS A 57 -6.27 3.69 6.92
C LYS A 57 -5.90 2.26 6.50
N ASP A 58 -6.86 1.45 6.07
CA ASP A 58 -6.58 0.11 5.55
C ASP A 58 -5.78 0.16 4.24
N LYS A 59 -6.11 1.10 3.34
CA LYS A 59 -5.39 1.32 2.09
C LYS A 59 -3.94 1.75 2.37
N GLU A 60 -3.74 2.78 3.20
CA GLU A 60 -2.40 3.23 3.61
C GLU A 60 -1.58 2.10 4.23
N ARG A 61 -2.18 1.32 5.14
CA ARG A 61 -1.54 0.15 5.76
C ARG A 61 -1.04 -0.82 4.70
N ARG A 62 -1.89 -1.21 3.74
CA ARG A 62 -1.54 -2.18 2.70
C ARG A 62 -0.40 -1.66 1.83
N THR A 63 -0.49 -0.42 1.36
CA THR A 63 0.57 0.20 0.55
C THR A 63 1.91 0.20 1.29
N LYS A 64 1.93 0.64 2.56
CA LYS A 64 3.15 0.67 3.36
C LYS A 64 3.70 -0.73 3.63
N LYS A 65 2.85 -1.71 3.92
CA LYS A 65 3.26 -3.10 4.10
C LYS A 65 3.86 -3.68 2.82
N THR A 66 3.23 -3.43 1.67
CA THR A 66 3.73 -3.89 0.37
C THR A 66 5.07 -3.25 0.05
N LEU A 67 5.22 -1.93 0.21
CA LEU A 67 6.51 -1.26 0.02
C LEU A 67 7.58 -1.82 0.97
N GLY A 68 7.25 -2.04 2.25
CA GLY A 68 8.17 -2.67 3.21
C GLY A 68 8.65 -4.04 2.73
N ILE A 69 7.76 -4.89 2.22
CA ILE A 69 8.13 -6.20 1.65
C ILE A 69 9.05 -6.02 0.45
N VAL A 70 8.70 -5.13 -0.49
CA VAL A 70 9.51 -4.86 -1.70
C VAL A 70 10.92 -4.43 -1.32
N PHE A 71 11.09 -3.47 -0.41
CA PHE A 71 12.40 -3.00 0.02
C PHE A 71 13.21 -4.07 0.76
N THR A 72 12.57 -4.89 1.60
CA THR A 72 13.26 -6.02 2.25
C THR A 72 13.69 -7.07 1.24
N SER A 73 12.85 -7.40 0.26
CA SER A 73 13.19 -8.34 -0.80
C SER A 73 14.32 -7.80 -1.69
N LEU A 74 14.26 -6.51 -2.06
CA LEU A 74 15.30 -5.85 -2.83
C LEU A 74 16.62 -5.87 -2.06
N SER A 75 16.60 -5.49 -0.78
CA SER A 75 17.76 -5.55 0.11
C SER A 75 18.45 -6.91 0.10
N ALA A 76 17.68 -7.99 0.23
CA ALA A 76 18.22 -9.35 0.23
C ALA A 76 18.88 -9.70 -1.12
N LEU A 77 18.23 -9.34 -2.23
CA LEU A 77 18.76 -9.58 -3.58
C LEU A 77 20.02 -8.75 -3.85
N THR A 78 19.98 -7.44 -3.56
CA THR A 78 21.09 -6.50 -3.74
C THR A 78 22.31 -6.93 -2.92
N THR A 79 22.09 -7.33 -1.66
CA THR A 79 23.15 -7.81 -0.77
C THR A 79 23.74 -9.13 -1.26
N ALA A 80 22.90 -10.10 -1.64
CA ALA A 80 23.35 -11.39 -2.17
C ALA A 80 24.17 -11.21 -3.47
N PHE A 81 23.72 -10.31 -4.35
CA PHE A 81 24.46 -9.94 -5.55
C PHE A 81 25.81 -9.32 -5.22
N GLY A 82 25.87 -8.39 -4.25
CA GLY A 82 27.13 -7.80 -3.79
C GLY A 82 28.13 -8.85 -3.29
N PHE A 83 27.68 -9.81 -2.47
CA PHE A 83 28.51 -10.94 -2.03
C PHE A 83 28.96 -11.85 -3.17
N MET A 84 28.11 -12.08 -4.17
CA MET A 84 28.46 -12.85 -5.36
C MET A 84 29.57 -12.15 -6.15
N VAL A 85 29.47 -10.84 -6.33
CA VAL A 85 30.51 -10.03 -7.00
C VAL A 85 31.82 -10.08 -6.22
N ILE A 86 31.82 -9.83 -4.91
CA ILE A 86 33.02 -9.92 -4.04
C ILE A 86 33.66 -11.31 -4.16
N SER A 87 32.85 -12.36 -4.14
CA SER A 87 33.35 -13.73 -4.20
C SER A 87 33.96 -14.07 -5.55
N GLY A 88 33.42 -13.52 -6.63
CA GLY A 88 33.92 -13.69 -7.99
C GLY A 88 35.19 -12.89 -8.29
N SER A 89 35.46 -11.83 -7.52
CA SER A 89 36.59 -10.91 -7.74
C SER A 89 37.79 -11.17 -6.82
N LYS A 90 37.90 -12.34 -6.19
CA LYS A 90 38.96 -12.64 -5.20
C LYS A 90 40.40 -12.52 -5.71
N ASN A 91 40.62 -12.64 -7.03
CA ASN A 91 41.93 -12.53 -7.66
C ASN A 91 42.11 -11.21 -8.44
N ASP A 92 41.18 -10.27 -8.29
CA ASP A 92 41.26 -8.96 -8.92
C ASP A 92 42.36 -8.12 -8.25
N GLN A 93 43.46 -7.89 -8.96
CA GLN A 93 44.59 -7.11 -8.43
C GLN A 93 44.25 -5.63 -8.24
N GLU A 94 43.26 -5.11 -8.97
CA GLU A 94 42.84 -3.71 -8.90
C GLU A 94 41.77 -3.48 -7.82
N GLY A 95 41.18 -4.54 -7.25
CA GLY A 95 40.17 -4.46 -6.19
C GLY A 95 38.84 -3.81 -6.63
N VAL A 96 38.61 -3.70 -7.95
CA VAL A 96 37.42 -3.06 -8.53
C VAL A 96 36.18 -3.88 -8.20
N GLY A 97 36.25 -5.21 -8.32
CA GLY A 97 35.13 -6.09 -8.00
C GLY A 97 34.76 -6.06 -6.50
N GLU A 98 35.75 -5.97 -5.61
CA GLU A 98 35.50 -5.83 -4.16
C GLU A 98 34.83 -4.49 -3.83
N SER A 99 35.28 -3.41 -4.47
CA SER A 99 34.69 -2.07 -4.33
C SER A 99 33.24 -2.02 -4.82
N ILE A 100 32.96 -2.60 -6.00
CA ILE A 100 31.59 -2.66 -6.54
C ILE A 100 30.70 -3.53 -5.65
N GLY A 101 31.15 -4.72 -5.28
CA GLY A 101 30.33 -5.63 -4.49
C GLY A 101 30.06 -5.11 -3.08
N SER A 102 31.02 -4.43 -2.45
CA SER A 102 30.80 -3.75 -1.16
C SER A 102 29.80 -2.59 -1.27
N MET A 103 29.78 -1.86 -2.38
CA MET A 103 28.76 -0.84 -2.66
C MET A 103 27.36 -1.47 -2.74
N PHE A 104 27.20 -2.62 -3.39
CA PHE A 104 25.93 -3.35 -3.44
C PHE A 104 25.48 -3.84 -2.05
N VAL A 105 26.41 -4.35 -1.22
CA VAL A 105 26.10 -4.72 0.18
C VAL A 105 25.63 -3.50 0.98
N ALA A 106 26.32 -2.36 0.84
CA ALA A 106 25.92 -1.12 1.50
C ALA A 106 24.54 -0.63 1.05
N MET A 107 24.26 -0.70 -0.27
CA MET A 107 22.95 -0.35 -0.82
C MET A 107 21.84 -1.27 -0.26
N GLY A 108 22.11 -2.57 -0.17
CA GLY A 108 21.18 -3.52 0.43
C GLY A 108 20.88 -3.20 1.90
N ALA A 109 21.87 -2.76 2.68
CA ALA A 109 21.65 -2.31 4.05
C ALA A 109 20.78 -1.04 4.14
N ILE A 110 20.95 -0.09 3.22
CA ILE A 110 20.11 1.12 3.13
C ILE A 110 18.66 0.75 2.81
N GLU A 111 18.44 -0.12 1.82
CA GLU A 111 17.11 -0.60 1.44
C GLU A 111 16.40 -1.28 2.61
N LEU A 112 17.12 -2.07 3.41
CA LEU A 112 16.58 -2.67 4.64
C LEU A 112 16.23 -1.61 5.68
N GLY A 113 17.10 -0.60 5.84
CA GLY A 113 16.86 0.53 6.74
C GLY A 113 15.58 1.29 6.39
N VAL A 114 15.28 1.46 5.09
CA VAL A 114 14.03 2.09 4.60
C VAL A 114 12.81 1.21 4.85
N SER A 115 12.94 -0.13 4.82
CA SER A 115 11.80 -1.03 5.01
C SER A 115 11.25 -1.03 6.43
N ILE A 116 12.10 -0.84 7.44
CA ILE A 116 11.73 -0.83 8.88
C ILE A 116 10.64 0.21 9.20
N PRO A 117 10.82 1.52 8.93
CA PRO A 117 9.79 2.52 9.23
C PRO A 117 8.49 2.28 8.45
N LEU A 118 8.55 1.65 7.27
CA LEU A 118 7.36 1.27 6.51
C LEU A 118 6.53 0.20 7.25
N PHE A 119 7.17 -0.83 7.81
CA PHE A 119 6.48 -1.85 8.62
C PHE A 119 5.91 -1.27 9.91
N ILE A 120 6.68 -0.44 10.62
CA ILE A 120 6.22 0.24 11.84
C ILE A 120 5.00 1.11 11.52
N SER A 121 5.09 1.92 10.45
CA SER A 121 4.00 2.80 10.04
C SER A 121 2.75 2.02 9.59
N SER A 122 2.93 0.91 8.87
CA SER A 122 1.83 -0.03 8.55
C SER A 122 1.15 -0.55 9.81
N ASN A 123 1.92 -0.95 10.84
CA ASN A 123 1.34 -1.45 12.09
C ASN A 123 0.61 -0.34 12.86
N LYS A 124 1.14 0.89 12.87
CA LYS A 124 0.46 2.06 13.42
C LYS A 124 -0.90 2.29 12.75
N ARG A 125 -0.97 2.24 11.42
CA ARG A 125 -2.23 2.40 10.67
C ARG A 125 -3.22 1.28 10.92
N LYS A 126 -2.74 0.04 11.13
CA LYS A 126 -3.58 -1.07 11.57
C LYS A 126 -4.28 -0.75 12.89
N ASN A 127 -3.52 -0.28 13.88
CA ASN A 127 -4.05 0.04 15.20
C ASN A 127 -5.05 1.20 15.16
N GLU A 128 -4.77 2.24 14.37
CA GLU A 128 -5.70 3.36 14.14
C GLU A 128 -7.03 2.88 13.54
N ARG A 129 -6.96 2.05 12.49
CA ARG A 129 -8.14 1.42 11.87
C ARG A 129 -8.93 0.58 12.87
N ASP A 130 -8.26 -0.26 13.65
CA ASP A 130 -8.91 -1.17 14.61
C ASP A 130 -9.59 -0.38 15.74
N ARG A 131 -9.01 0.75 16.17
CA ARG A 131 -9.66 1.68 17.10
C ARG A 131 -10.94 2.29 16.52
N LEU A 132 -10.91 2.73 15.26
CA LEU A 132 -12.08 3.29 14.58
C LEU A 132 -13.20 2.26 14.42
N ILE A 133 -12.86 1.02 14.06
CA ILE A 133 -13.83 -0.10 13.99
C ILE A 133 -14.47 -0.34 15.36
N LYS A 134 -13.69 -0.30 16.45
CA LYS A 134 -14.22 -0.45 17.81
C LYS A 134 -15.20 0.67 18.17
N ILE A 135 -14.85 1.92 17.87
CA ILE A 135 -15.73 3.08 18.10
C ILE A 135 -17.02 2.92 17.33
N TYR A 136 -16.95 2.60 16.03
CA TYR A 136 -18.12 2.41 15.19
C TYR A 136 -19.07 1.34 15.77
N LYS A 137 -18.53 0.16 16.11
CA LYS A 137 -19.31 -0.94 16.71
C LYS A 137 -19.92 -0.58 18.08
N SER A 138 -19.32 0.35 18.82
CA SER A 138 -19.88 0.81 20.10
C SER A 138 -21.01 1.81 19.92
N THR A 139 -20.89 2.73 18.95
CA THR A 139 -21.94 3.69 18.60
C THR A 139 -23.17 2.99 18.03
N ASP A 140 -22.95 1.94 17.23
CA ASP A 140 -24.00 1.11 16.64
C ASP A 140 -24.81 0.30 17.66
N LYS A 141 -24.24 0.04 18.86
CA LYS A 141 -24.93 -0.65 19.96
C LYS A 141 -25.76 0.28 20.85
N LEU A 142 -25.55 1.59 20.74
CA LEU A 142 -26.22 2.62 21.57
C LEU A 142 -27.45 3.22 20.89
N ASN A 143 -27.63 2.96 19.59
CA ASN A 143 -28.79 3.34 18.78
C ASN A 143 -29.66 2.13 18.48
#